data_AF-A0A7E4UX29-F1
#
_entry.id   AF-A0A7E4UX29-F1
#
_cell.length_a   1.000
_cell.length_b   1.000
_cell.length_c   1.000
_cell.angle_alpha   90.00
_cell.angle_beta   90.00
_cell.angle_gamma   90.00
#
_symmetry.space_group_name_H-M   'P 1'
#
loop_
_entity.id
_entity.type
_entity.pdbx_description
1 polymer ?
#
loop_
_entity_poly.entity_id
_entity_poly.type
_entity_poly.pdbx_seq_one_letter_code
_entity_poly.pdbx_strand_id
1 'polypeptide(L)'
;MSGSKLKKPVDLCGFPILTVEEELTYVNGHWDTLKKGITYLLTSNKRNVSYESLYTDTYIIIRQKHGDMLYENVIETVTNHLKTNVRPILETTTKEKAIDELIKCYDAYTIAMADVCEVLMYMDKVYVPSRKLESVKDFELRLFREEIVNYGPIKEKLKATMVDLRQKEPVDGASFKQVFEMLTALGVEKEFEATLIVYTE
;
A
#
# COMPACT_ATOMS: atom_id res chain seq x y z
N MET A 1 -47.60 13.88 3.76
CA MET A 1 -47.00 15.22 3.97
C MET A 1 -45.52 15.10 3.71
N SER A 2 -45.07 15.53 2.53
CA SER A 2 -43.66 15.47 2.13
C SER A 2 -42.90 16.55 2.89
N GLY A 3 -42.10 16.14 3.88
CA GLY A 3 -41.20 17.04 4.59
C GLY A 3 -40.07 17.44 3.64
N SER A 4 -40.16 18.65 3.10
CA SER A 4 -39.07 19.32 2.41
C SER A 4 -37.87 19.41 3.35
N LYS A 5 -36.86 18.55 3.16
CA LYS A 5 -35.57 18.71 3.84
C LYS A 5 -35.02 20.08 3.44
N LEU A 6 -34.98 21.01 4.40
CA LEU A 6 -34.33 22.31 4.24
C LEU A 6 -32.90 22.05 3.73
N LYS A 7 -32.57 22.57 2.55
CA LYS A 7 -31.19 22.55 2.04
C LYS A 7 -30.34 23.37 2.99
N LYS A 8 -29.32 22.76 3.60
CA LYS A 8 -28.37 23.45 4.47
C LYS A 8 -27.68 24.59 3.70
N PRO A 9 -27.33 25.70 4.37
CA PRO A 9 -26.53 26.75 3.76
C PRO A 9 -25.19 26.17 3.29
N VAL A 10 -24.68 26.68 2.17
CA VAL A 10 -23.43 26.24 1.56
C VAL A 10 -22.38 27.33 1.62
N ASP A 11 -21.10 26.94 1.68
CA ASP A 11 -19.95 27.84 1.56
C ASP A 11 -19.85 28.45 0.15
N LEU A 12 -18.88 29.36 -0.05
CA LEU A 12 -18.62 30.00 -1.34
C LEU A 12 -18.30 29.01 -2.48
N CYS A 13 -18.00 27.75 -2.16
CA CYS A 13 -17.67 26.70 -3.10
C CYS A 13 -18.80 25.66 -3.25
N GLY A 14 -19.97 25.88 -2.63
CA GLY A 14 -21.13 25.01 -2.75
C GLY A 14 -21.18 23.81 -1.79
N PHE A 15 -20.34 23.77 -0.74
CA PHE A 15 -20.31 22.69 0.24
C PHE A 15 -21.12 23.03 1.49
N PRO A 16 -21.80 22.05 2.10
CA PRO A 16 -22.60 22.31 3.30
C PRO A 16 -21.77 22.94 4.43
N ILE A 17 -22.32 23.98 5.07
CA ILE A 17 -21.77 24.49 6.34
C ILE A 17 -22.25 23.54 7.44
N LEU A 18 -21.30 22.86 8.09
CA LEU A 18 -21.55 21.81 9.08
C LEU A 18 -21.11 22.25 10.48
N THR A 19 -21.75 21.70 11.51
CA THR A 19 -21.15 21.71 12.85
C THR A 19 -19.95 20.76 12.89
N VAL A 20 -19.10 20.87 13.92
CA VAL A 20 -17.91 20.01 14.07
C VAL A 20 -18.30 18.51 14.07
N GLU A 21 -19.37 18.13 14.77
CA GLU A 21 -19.83 16.73 14.83
C GLU A 21 -20.37 16.23 13.48
N GLU A 22 -21.08 17.10 12.76
CA GLU A 22 -21.61 16.79 11.43
C GLU A 22 -20.48 16.68 10.39
N GLU A 23 -19.46 17.51 10.50
CA GLU A 23 -18.26 17.48 9.66
C GLU A 23 -17.51 16.15 9.83
N LEU A 24 -17.24 15.75 11.07
CA LEU A 24 -16.59 14.47 11.36
C LEU A 24 -17.40 13.29 10.82
N THR A 25 -18.72 13.30 11.00
CA THR A 25 -19.61 12.24 10.48
C THR A 25 -19.57 12.19 8.95
N TYR A 26 -19.60 13.36 8.29
CA TYR A 26 -19.55 13.48 6.85
C TYR A 26 -18.22 12.96 6.28
N VAL A 27 -17.10 13.41 6.86
CA VAL A 27 -15.74 12.99 6.47
C VAL A 27 -15.53 11.50 6.69
N ASN A 28 -15.99 10.94 7.81
CA ASN A 28 -15.89 9.51 8.09
C ASN A 28 -16.68 8.66 7.08
N GLY A 29 -17.84 9.12 6.62
CA GLY A 29 -18.59 8.42 5.56
C GLY A 29 -17.85 8.36 4.21
N HIS A 30 -17.14 9.43 3.86
CA HIS A 30 -16.26 9.44 2.69
C HIS A 30 -15.05 8.52 2.90
N TRP A 31 -14.44 8.54 4.09
CA TRP A 31 -13.35 7.62 4.42
C TRP A 31 -13.79 6.15 4.35
N ASP A 32 -14.97 5.79 4.87
CA ASP A 32 -15.48 4.42 4.82
C ASP A 32 -15.66 3.91 3.38
N THR A 33 -16.11 4.79 2.49
CA THR A 33 -16.25 4.49 1.05
C THR A 33 -14.89 4.32 0.40
N LEU A 34 -13.98 5.25 0.68
CA LEU A 34 -12.61 5.22 0.17
C LEU A 34 -11.83 3.98 0.65
N LYS A 35 -11.92 3.65 1.94
CA LYS A 35 -11.28 2.47 2.56
C LYS A 35 -11.73 1.17 1.90
N LYS A 36 -13.04 1.02 1.65
CA LYS A 36 -13.58 -0.14 0.92
C LYS A 36 -13.01 -0.19 -0.50
N GLY A 37 -12.98 0.94 -1.21
CA GLY A 37 -12.38 1.06 -2.52
C GLY A 37 -10.91 0.63 -2.55
N ILE A 38 -10.09 1.19 -1.67
CA ILE A 38 -8.65 0.83 -1.52
C ILE A 38 -8.50 -0.66 -1.23
N THR A 39 -9.33 -1.22 -0.34
CA THR A 39 -9.30 -2.66 -0.04
C THR A 39 -9.61 -3.51 -1.27
N TYR A 40 -10.54 -3.10 -2.11
CA TYR A 40 -10.85 -3.79 -3.37
C TYR A 40 -9.73 -3.67 -4.41
N LEU A 41 -9.07 -2.51 -4.50
CA LEU A 41 -7.90 -2.32 -5.36
C LEU A 41 -6.75 -3.26 -4.93
N LEU A 42 -6.44 -3.29 -3.63
CA LEU A 42 -5.40 -4.15 -3.05
C LEU A 42 -5.66 -5.65 -3.25
N THR A 43 -6.92 -6.08 -3.27
CA THR A 43 -7.30 -7.49 -3.47
C THR A 43 -7.52 -7.87 -4.95
N SER A 44 -7.20 -6.97 -5.90
CA SER A 44 -7.47 -7.13 -7.34
C SER A 44 -8.95 -7.37 -7.69
N ASN A 45 -9.89 -7.11 -6.78
CA ASN A 45 -11.33 -7.24 -7.02
C ASN A 45 -11.92 -5.90 -7.51
N LYS A 46 -11.55 -5.50 -8.72
CA LYS A 46 -11.88 -4.17 -9.28
C LYS A 46 -13.31 -4.01 -9.81
N ARG A 47 -14.13 -5.07 -9.81
CA ARG A 47 -15.41 -5.11 -10.56
C ARG A 47 -16.43 -4.05 -10.14
N ASN A 48 -16.32 -3.52 -8.93
CA ASN A 48 -17.28 -2.55 -8.37
C ASN A 48 -16.59 -1.27 -7.86
N VAL A 49 -15.40 -0.93 -8.39
CA VAL A 49 -14.65 0.27 -7.96
C VAL A 49 -14.86 1.40 -8.97
N SER A 50 -15.36 2.54 -8.50
CA SER A 50 -15.42 3.79 -9.28
C SER A 50 -14.26 4.70 -8.91
N TYR A 51 -13.27 4.81 -9.80
CA TYR A 51 -12.10 5.67 -9.60
C TYR A 51 -12.49 7.15 -9.41
N GLU A 52 -13.50 7.61 -10.15
CA GLU A 52 -14.03 8.97 -10.01
C GLU A 52 -14.62 9.21 -8.61
N SER A 53 -15.35 8.24 -8.08
CA SER A 53 -15.90 8.31 -6.71
C SER A 53 -14.77 8.35 -5.68
N LEU A 54 -13.78 7.46 -5.80
CA LEU A 54 -12.67 7.41 -4.84
C LEU A 54 -11.79 8.67 -4.88
N TYR A 55 -11.55 9.21 -6.07
CA TYR A 55 -10.86 10.47 -6.25
C TYR A 55 -11.66 11.64 -5.64
N THR A 56 -12.99 11.64 -5.83
CA THR A 56 -13.89 12.64 -5.23
C THR A 56 -13.86 12.56 -3.70
N ASP A 57 -13.93 11.36 -3.12
CA ASP A 57 -13.84 11.16 -1.67
C ASP A 57 -12.50 11.69 -1.12
N THR A 58 -11.39 11.37 -1.79
CA THR A 58 -10.04 11.87 -1.46
C THR A 58 -10.00 13.40 -1.45
N TYR A 59 -10.52 14.03 -2.50
CA TYR A 59 -10.59 15.48 -2.62
C TYR A 59 -11.43 16.10 -1.50
N ILE A 60 -12.60 15.53 -1.20
CA ILE A 60 -13.50 16.03 -0.15
C ILE A 60 -12.80 16.00 1.21
N ILE A 61 -12.19 14.87 1.57
CA ILE A 61 -11.54 14.71 2.88
C ILE A 61 -10.40 15.74 3.05
N ILE A 62 -9.54 15.91 2.05
CA ILE A 62 -8.43 16.88 2.11
C ILE A 62 -8.95 18.31 2.14
N ARG A 63 -9.98 18.62 1.35
CA ARG A 63 -10.59 19.96 1.31
C ARG A 63 -11.23 20.35 2.64
N GLN A 64 -11.81 19.38 3.35
CA GLN A 64 -12.33 19.58 4.72
C GLN A 64 -11.22 19.60 5.78
N LYS A 65 -9.93 19.65 5.38
CA LYS A 65 -8.76 19.74 6.27
C LYS A 65 -8.50 18.49 7.12
N HIS A 66 -9.00 17.32 6.70
CA HIS A 66 -8.74 16.03 7.37
C HIS A 66 -7.68 15.19 6.65
N GLY A 67 -6.67 15.85 6.08
CA GLY A 67 -5.58 15.17 5.37
C GLY A 67 -4.69 14.31 6.27
N ASP A 68 -4.48 14.70 7.53
CA ASP A 68 -3.70 13.92 8.50
C ASP A 68 -4.36 12.55 8.73
N MET A 69 -5.67 12.58 9.05
CA MET A 69 -6.50 11.38 9.22
C MET A 69 -6.48 10.49 7.96
N LEU A 70 -6.63 11.10 6.76
CA LEU A 70 -6.59 10.34 5.52
C LEU A 70 -5.26 9.61 5.34
N TYR A 71 -4.15 10.32 5.50
CA TYR A 71 -2.81 9.78 5.31
C TYR A 71 -2.51 8.61 6.26
N GLU A 72 -2.81 8.79 7.55
CA GLU A 72 -2.63 7.76 8.58
C GLU A 72 -3.49 6.53 8.30
N ASN A 73 -4.77 6.73 7.97
CA ASN A 73 -5.69 5.62 7.76
C ASN A 73 -5.39 4.84 6.46
N VAL A 74 -4.82 5.48 5.43
CA VAL A 74 -4.33 4.79 4.23
C VAL A 74 -3.17 3.88 4.58
N ILE A 75 -2.18 4.39 5.33
CA ILE A 75 -1.04 3.59 5.81
C ILE A 75 -1.53 2.40 6.61
N GLU A 76 -2.47 2.61 7.54
CA GLU A 76 -3.04 1.53 8.35
C GLU A 76 -3.76 0.48 7.46
N THR A 77 -4.54 0.93 6.47
CA THR A 77 -5.28 0.04 5.57
C THR A 77 -4.33 -0.83 4.73
N VAL A 78 -3.28 -0.24 4.15
CA VAL A 78 -2.27 -0.96 3.37
C VAL A 78 -1.49 -1.93 4.27
N THR A 79 -1.09 -1.48 5.46
CA THR A 79 -0.41 -2.31 6.47
C THR A 79 -1.25 -3.53 6.85
N ASN A 80 -2.54 -3.32 7.12
CA ASN A 80 -3.47 -4.40 7.45
C ASN A 80 -3.63 -5.38 6.29
N HIS A 81 -3.68 -4.90 5.04
CA HIS A 81 -3.72 -5.76 3.86
C HIS A 81 -2.48 -6.66 3.78
N LEU A 82 -1.28 -6.10 3.91
CA LEU A 82 -0.02 -6.85 3.91
C LEU A 82 0.00 -7.91 5.02
N LYS A 83 -0.41 -7.55 6.23
CA LYS A 83 -0.46 -8.46 7.39
C LYS A 83 -1.45 -9.61 7.24
N THR A 84 -2.63 -9.33 6.69
CA THR A 84 -3.75 -10.29 6.71
C THR A 84 -3.88 -11.11 5.44
N ASN A 85 -3.35 -10.62 4.32
CA ASN A 85 -3.49 -11.30 3.01
C ASN A 85 -2.15 -11.77 2.45
N VAL A 86 -1.08 -10.98 2.59
CA VAL A 86 0.21 -11.30 1.97
C VAL A 86 1.09 -12.16 2.88
N ARG A 87 1.22 -11.81 4.17
CA ARG A 87 2.02 -12.61 5.11
C ARG A 87 1.60 -14.08 5.18
N PRO A 88 0.31 -14.43 5.33
CA PRO A 88 -0.07 -15.83 5.50
C PRO A 88 0.30 -16.69 4.28
N ILE A 89 0.24 -16.12 3.07
CA ILE A 89 0.68 -16.79 1.84
C ILE A 89 2.16 -17.15 1.95
N LEU A 90 3.00 -16.19 2.32
CA LEU A 90 4.44 -16.39 2.43
C LEU A 90 4.82 -17.28 3.63
N GLU A 91 4.11 -17.18 4.75
CA GLU A 91 4.33 -18.04 5.93
C GLU A 91 4.05 -19.51 5.61
N THR A 92 2.95 -19.79 4.89
CA THR A 92 2.54 -21.16 4.51
C THR A 92 3.29 -21.71 3.30
N THR A 93 3.91 -20.86 2.50
CA THR A 93 4.74 -21.27 1.36
C THR A 93 5.98 -22.04 1.82
N THR A 94 6.29 -23.12 1.11
CA THR A 94 7.48 -23.94 1.39
C THR A 94 8.75 -23.16 1.11
N LYS A 95 9.84 -23.53 1.78
CA LYS A 95 11.14 -22.85 1.63
C LYS A 95 11.56 -22.78 0.17
N GLU A 96 11.39 -23.86 -0.59
CA GLU A 96 11.86 -23.98 -1.98
C GLU A 96 11.15 -23.02 -2.93
N LYS A 97 9.92 -22.61 -2.61
CA LYS A 97 9.09 -21.70 -3.42
C LYS A 97 9.02 -20.28 -2.85
N ALA A 98 9.71 -20.01 -1.75
CA ALA A 98 9.56 -18.76 -1.01
C ALA A 98 9.95 -17.53 -1.84
N ILE A 99 10.98 -17.64 -2.68
CA ILE A 99 11.45 -16.53 -3.53
C ILE A 99 10.48 -16.26 -4.67
N ASP A 100 10.03 -17.30 -5.37
CA ASP A 100 9.05 -17.16 -6.46
C ASP A 100 7.74 -16.56 -5.97
N GLU A 101 7.23 -17.03 -4.81
CA GLU A 101 6.01 -16.48 -4.24
C GLU A 101 6.20 -15.04 -3.72
N LEU A 102 7.39 -14.70 -3.20
CA LEU A 102 7.70 -13.31 -2.81
C LEU A 102 7.67 -12.36 -4.00
N ILE A 103 8.33 -12.71 -5.11
CA ILE A 103 8.33 -11.91 -6.34
C ILE A 103 6.90 -11.71 -6.83
N LYS A 104 6.13 -12.80 -6.90
CA LYS A 104 4.72 -12.76 -7.31
C LYS A 104 3.86 -11.87 -6.41
N CYS A 105 4.04 -11.96 -5.09
CA CYS A 105 3.34 -11.08 -4.15
C CYS A 105 3.75 -9.61 -4.32
N TYR A 106 5.03 -9.33 -4.55
CA TYR A 106 5.54 -7.98 -4.77
C TYR A 106 5.02 -7.36 -6.07
N ASP A 107 5.00 -8.12 -7.17
CA ASP A 107 4.47 -7.66 -8.45
C ASP A 107 2.96 -7.35 -8.35
N ALA A 108 2.20 -8.26 -7.74
CA ALA A 108 0.77 -8.05 -7.51
C ALA A 108 0.50 -6.82 -6.63
N TYR A 109 1.29 -6.65 -5.56
CA TYR A 109 1.22 -5.49 -4.68
C TYR A 109 1.53 -4.19 -5.43
N THR A 110 2.59 -4.16 -6.23
CA THR A 110 3.01 -2.97 -7.00
C THR A 110 1.94 -2.55 -8.01
N ILE A 111 1.32 -3.51 -8.70
CA ILE A 111 0.21 -3.24 -9.62
C ILE A 111 -0.97 -2.64 -8.86
N ALA A 112 -1.37 -3.24 -7.75
CA ALA A 112 -2.51 -2.75 -6.96
C ALA A 112 -2.24 -1.37 -6.36
N MET A 113 -1.02 -1.12 -5.90
CA MET A 113 -0.61 0.17 -5.35
C MET A 113 -0.55 1.27 -6.42
N ALA A 114 -0.26 0.95 -7.69
CA ALA A 114 -0.37 1.91 -8.77
C ALA A 114 -1.80 2.45 -8.91
N ASP A 115 -2.82 1.59 -8.77
CA ASP A 115 -4.22 2.04 -8.76
C ASP A 115 -4.53 2.90 -7.53
N VAL A 116 -3.98 2.54 -6.36
CA VAL A 116 -4.14 3.31 -5.11
C VAL A 116 -3.50 4.71 -5.24
N CYS A 117 -2.31 4.80 -5.85
CA CYS A 117 -1.65 6.07 -6.16
C CYS A 117 -2.51 6.95 -7.09
N GLU A 118 -3.17 6.36 -8.07
CA GLU A 118 -4.03 7.10 -9.01
C GLU A 118 -5.21 7.75 -8.29
N VAL A 119 -5.90 7.01 -7.40
CA VAL A 119 -7.03 7.57 -6.64
C VAL A 119 -6.58 8.57 -5.57
N LEU A 120 -5.37 8.41 -5.02
CA LEU A 120 -4.79 9.30 -4.00
C LEU A 120 -3.95 10.45 -4.58
N MET A 121 -3.96 10.65 -5.91
CA MET A 121 -3.12 11.65 -6.59
C MET A 121 -3.25 13.07 -6.00
N TYR A 122 -4.45 13.46 -5.56
CA TYR A 122 -4.65 14.79 -4.94
C TYR A 122 -3.93 14.92 -3.59
N MET A 123 -3.86 13.84 -2.81
CA MET A 123 -3.11 13.78 -1.56
C MET A 123 -1.62 14.02 -1.82
N ASP A 124 -1.04 13.31 -2.78
CA ASP A 124 0.38 13.47 -3.14
C ASP A 124 0.70 14.85 -3.71
N LYS A 125 -0.21 15.45 -4.48
CA LYS A 125 0.03 16.75 -5.12
C LYS A 125 -0.14 17.93 -4.16
N VAL A 126 -1.07 17.85 -3.22
CA VAL A 126 -1.49 18.99 -2.39
C VAL A 126 -1.12 18.79 -0.94
N TYR A 127 -1.45 17.62 -0.38
CA TYR A 127 -1.33 17.37 1.05
C TYR A 127 0.10 17.05 1.48
N VAL A 128 0.70 16.03 0.88
CA VAL A 128 2.04 15.53 1.22
C VAL A 128 3.12 16.64 1.21
N PRO A 129 3.22 17.49 0.16
CA PRO A 129 4.24 18.53 0.11
C PRO A 129 4.03 19.61 1.18
N SER A 130 2.78 19.92 1.51
CA SER A 130 2.44 20.93 2.52
C SER A 130 2.86 20.52 3.94
N ARG A 131 2.94 19.20 4.19
CA ARG A 131 3.32 18.62 5.48
C ARG A 131 4.74 18.04 5.51
N LYS A 132 5.47 18.04 4.38
CA LYS A 132 6.78 17.38 4.22
C LYS A 132 6.74 15.90 4.61
N LEU A 133 5.66 15.23 4.23
CA LEU A 133 5.48 13.80 4.44
C LEU A 133 6.12 13.00 3.29
N GLU A 134 6.22 11.70 3.51
CA GLU A 134 6.57 10.73 2.49
C GLU A 134 5.42 10.60 1.47
N SER A 135 5.73 10.43 0.18
CA SER A 135 4.69 10.23 -0.84
C SER A 135 4.06 8.83 -0.72
N VAL A 136 2.90 8.62 -1.36
CA VAL A 136 2.28 7.29 -1.43
C VAL A 136 3.25 6.25 -2.00
N LYS A 137 3.98 6.62 -3.05
CA LYS A 137 4.95 5.76 -3.72
C LYS A 137 6.16 5.42 -2.85
N ASP A 138 6.53 6.29 -1.94
CA ASP A 138 7.66 6.05 -1.04
C ASP A 138 7.21 5.17 0.15
N PHE A 139 6.06 5.49 0.76
CA PHE A 139 5.61 4.71 1.91
C PHE A 139 5.19 3.30 1.53
N GLU A 140 4.67 3.05 0.32
CA GLU A 140 4.32 1.68 -0.10
C GLU A 140 5.53 0.75 -0.12
N LEU A 141 6.69 1.25 -0.58
CA LEU A 141 7.94 0.49 -0.61
C LEU A 141 8.42 0.21 0.80
N ARG A 142 8.37 1.24 1.66
CA ARG A 142 8.68 1.11 3.08
C ARG A 142 7.78 0.09 3.77
N LEU A 143 6.47 0.12 3.53
CA LEU A 143 5.52 -0.80 4.13
C LEU A 143 5.74 -2.23 3.67
N PHE A 144 5.97 -2.48 2.37
CA PHE A 144 6.28 -3.83 1.90
C PHE A 144 7.58 -4.36 2.52
N ARG A 145 8.62 -3.52 2.59
CA ARG A 145 9.87 -3.85 3.25
C ARG A 145 9.66 -4.23 4.72
N GLU A 146 9.02 -3.37 5.49
CA GLU A 146 8.85 -3.53 6.94
C GLU A 146 7.91 -4.68 7.29
N GLU A 147 6.79 -4.77 6.58
CA GLU A 147 5.74 -5.71 6.92
C GLU A 147 5.95 -7.08 6.27
N ILE A 148 6.66 -7.19 5.15
CA ILE A 148 6.87 -8.49 4.47
C ILE A 148 8.31 -8.95 4.60
N VAL A 149 9.26 -8.22 4.00
CA VAL A 149 10.65 -8.68 3.88
C VAL A 149 11.35 -8.75 5.23
N ASN A 150 11.10 -7.78 6.11
CA ASN A 150 11.72 -7.71 7.43
C ASN A 150 10.94 -8.43 8.54
N TYR A 151 9.82 -9.07 8.21
CA TYR A 151 9.11 -9.89 9.15
C TYR A 151 9.90 -11.18 9.43
N GLY A 152 10.34 -11.36 10.68
CA GLY A 152 11.35 -12.36 11.08
C GLY A 152 11.20 -13.76 10.46
N PRO A 153 10.06 -14.44 10.62
CA PRO A 153 9.85 -15.77 10.03
C PRO A 153 9.99 -15.81 8.51
N ILE A 154 9.52 -14.77 7.81
CA ILE A 154 9.66 -14.66 6.36
C ILE A 154 11.13 -14.36 6.02
N LYS A 155 11.76 -13.40 6.69
CA LYS A 155 13.15 -13.00 6.47
C LYS A 155 14.12 -14.17 6.57
N GLU A 156 14.03 -14.96 7.63
CA GLU A 156 14.90 -16.12 7.85
C GLU A 156 14.69 -17.20 6.78
N LYS A 157 13.43 -17.45 6.40
CA LYS A 157 13.11 -18.38 5.32
C LYS A 157 13.67 -17.90 3.98
N LEU A 158 13.51 -16.61 3.64
CA LEU A 158 14.05 -16.03 2.42
C LEU A 158 15.57 -16.14 2.37
N LYS A 159 16.28 -15.82 3.46
CA LYS A 159 17.74 -15.99 3.55
C LYS A 159 18.15 -17.43 3.30
N ALA A 160 17.51 -18.40 3.96
CA ALA A 160 17.81 -19.81 3.75
C ALA A 160 17.57 -20.25 2.30
N THR A 161 16.45 -19.83 1.69
CA THR A 161 16.14 -20.13 0.29
C THR A 161 17.15 -19.49 -0.68
N MET A 162 17.61 -18.27 -0.41
CA MET A 162 18.62 -17.60 -1.24
C MET A 162 19.97 -18.32 -1.21
N VAL A 163 20.38 -18.88 -0.07
CA VAL A 163 21.58 -19.75 -0.01
C VAL A 163 21.40 -20.99 -0.89
N ASP A 164 20.27 -21.67 -0.78
CA ASP A 164 19.99 -22.87 -1.57
C ASP A 164 19.93 -22.56 -3.07
N LEU A 165 19.33 -21.42 -3.44
CA LEU A 165 19.25 -20.96 -4.83
C LEU A 165 20.65 -20.67 -5.37
N ARG A 166 21.48 -20.01 -4.58
CA ARG A 166 22.88 -19.68 -4.92
C ARG A 166 23.75 -20.92 -5.18
N GLN A 167 23.50 -22.02 -4.47
CA GLN A 167 24.21 -23.28 -4.67
C GLN A 167 23.74 -24.05 -5.91
N LYS A 168 22.51 -23.80 -6.38
CA LYS A 168 21.88 -24.53 -7.50
C LYS A 168 21.96 -23.79 -8.84
N GLU A 169 21.97 -22.46 -8.82
CA GLU A 169 21.91 -21.60 -9.99
C GLU A 169 23.05 -20.56 -9.94
N PRO A 170 23.71 -20.25 -11.08
CA PRO A 170 24.72 -19.19 -11.14
C PRO A 170 24.14 -17.79 -10.86
N VAL A 171 24.99 -16.78 -10.63
CA VAL A 171 24.55 -15.40 -10.23
C VAL A 171 23.60 -14.79 -11.25
N ASP A 172 23.82 -15.11 -12.52
CA ASP A 172 23.09 -14.61 -13.67
C ASP A 172 21.79 -15.39 -13.95
N GLY A 173 21.43 -16.29 -13.06
CA GLY A 173 20.15 -16.99 -13.04
C GLY A 173 18.96 -16.03 -13.01
N ALA A 174 17.89 -16.38 -13.72
CA ALA A 174 16.75 -15.48 -13.94
C ALA A 174 16.02 -15.15 -12.62
N SER A 175 15.78 -16.16 -11.78
CA SER A 175 15.12 -15.98 -10.48
C SER A 175 15.98 -15.17 -9.51
N PHE A 176 17.29 -15.39 -9.53
CA PHE A 176 18.24 -14.65 -8.69
C PHE A 176 18.29 -13.17 -9.07
N LYS A 177 18.34 -12.86 -10.37
CA LYS A 177 18.32 -11.49 -10.87
C LYS A 177 17.03 -10.77 -10.48
N GLN A 178 15.87 -11.41 -10.66
CA GLN A 178 14.58 -10.81 -10.33
C GLN A 178 14.44 -10.50 -8.83
N VAL A 179 14.81 -11.44 -7.95
CA VAL A 179 14.74 -11.17 -6.50
C VAL A 179 15.73 -10.09 -6.08
N PHE A 180 16.92 -10.05 -6.69
CA PHE A 180 17.92 -9.02 -6.38
C PHE A 180 17.48 -7.62 -6.82
N GLU A 181 16.88 -7.51 -8.01
CA GLU A 181 16.28 -6.26 -8.50
C GLU A 181 15.16 -5.77 -7.55
N MET A 182 14.29 -6.67 -7.10
CA MET A 182 13.27 -6.35 -6.10
C MET A 182 13.87 -5.90 -4.76
N LEU A 183 14.85 -6.61 -4.21
CA LEU A 183 15.50 -6.25 -2.95
C LEU A 183 16.23 -4.90 -3.04
N THR A 184 16.81 -4.60 -4.20
CA THR A 184 17.44 -3.31 -4.49
C THR A 184 16.40 -2.19 -4.54
N ALA A 185 15.24 -2.43 -5.19
CA ALA A 185 14.14 -1.47 -5.21
C ALA A 185 13.60 -1.16 -3.80
N LEU A 186 13.65 -2.14 -2.89
CA LEU A 186 13.27 -1.99 -1.48
C LEU A 186 14.40 -1.41 -0.60
N GLY A 187 15.62 -1.27 -1.13
CA GLY A 187 16.79 -0.79 -0.41
C GLY A 187 17.28 -1.72 0.71
N VAL A 188 17.08 -3.04 0.56
CA VAL A 188 17.47 -4.06 1.55
C VAL A 188 18.46 -5.08 0.99
N GLU A 189 18.99 -4.86 -0.21
CA GLU A 189 19.95 -5.77 -0.86
C GLU A 189 21.11 -6.14 0.07
N LYS A 190 21.65 -5.17 0.83
CA LYS A 190 22.75 -5.37 1.78
C LYS A 190 22.43 -6.31 2.93
N GLU A 191 21.16 -6.39 3.33
CA GLU A 191 20.73 -7.29 4.40
C GLU A 191 20.77 -8.76 3.98
N PHE A 192 20.81 -8.99 2.66
CA PHE A 192 20.94 -10.29 2.01
C PHE A 192 22.33 -10.47 1.37
N GLU A 193 23.12 -9.41 1.15
CA GLU A 193 24.48 -9.49 0.59
C GLU A 193 25.42 -10.42 1.38
N ALA A 194 25.38 -10.40 2.72
CA ALA A 194 26.20 -11.32 3.53
C ALA A 194 25.86 -12.80 3.27
N THR A 195 24.65 -13.09 2.83
CA THR A 195 24.20 -14.41 2.40
C THR A 195 24.69 -14.77 0.99
N LEU A 196 25.03 -13.76 0.18
CA LEU A 196 25.44 -13.90 -1.23
C LEU A 196 26.97 -13.89 -1.42
N ILE A 197 27.72 -13.18 -0.56
CA ILE A 197 29.19 -13.01 -0.66
C ILE A 197 29.97 -14.27 -0.25
N VAL A 198 29.38 -15.19 0.51
CA VAL A 198 30.09 -16.42 0.97
C VAL A 198 30.45 -17.38 -0.17
N TYR A 199 29.99 -17.13 -1.40
CA TYR A 199 30.22 -18.00 -2.57
C TYR A 199 30.76 -17.25 -3.79
N THR A 200 31.52 -16.17 -3.58
CA THR A 200 32.25 -15.45 -4.64
C THR A 200 33.77 -15.72 -4.65
N GLU A 201 34.26 -16.67 -3.86
CA GLU A 201 35.64 -17.17 -3.93
C GLU A 201 35.70 -18.62 -4.43
#